data_AF-A0A497HBE0-F1
#
_entry.id   AF-A0A497HBE0-F1
#
_cell.length_a   1.000
_cell.length_b   1.000
_cell.length_c   1.000
_cell.angle_alpha   90.00
_cell.angle_beta   90.00
_cell.angle_gamma   90.00
#
_symmetry.space_group_name_H-M   'P 1'
#
loop_
_entity.id
_entity.type
_entity.pdbx_description
1 polymer ?
#
loop_
_entity_poly.entity_id
_entity_poly.type
_entity_poly.pdbx_seq_one_letter_code
_entity_poly.pdbx_strand_id
1 'polypeptide(L)'
;MEDIGIVSYGGYIPRLRITAKEIASIWGKDGERMSSGLGVYEKSVPSIDQDTATISVEAARAALRRTNINPLDIEAIFIGSESHPYAVKPTGTIVGEAIGATPDLMIADYEFACKAGTAAIQNCVALVKAGYIRYGLAIGADTAQAAPGDALEYTAAAGGAAFIIGKEDVIASINYTYSYATDTPDFWRRAERKYPSHGGRFTGTPAYFKHITSCAKGLLEKAGTKPEDYDYAIFHQPNGKFPKKVAKILGFTSEQIKQGLLVPFIGNTYSGSSLVGLASVLDVAKPGDRIFLVSYGSGAGSDGFDITVTDNIMKLNRENAPSMKEMIDDKEYISYGIYAKYTDLLYWE
;
A
#
# COMPACT_ATOMS: atom_id res chain seq x y z
N MET A 1 -10.69 27.76 -0.90
CA MET A 1 -11.23 26.43 -1.25
C MET A 1 -11.17 25.61 0.02
N GLU A 2 -12.22 24.91 0.39
CA GLU A 2 -12.14 23.95 1.50
C GLU A 2 -11.11 22.87 1.12
N ASP A 3 -10.16 22.61 2.00
CA ASP A 3 -9.18 21.56 1.81
C ASP A 3 -9.88 20.20 1.84
N ILE A 4 -9.56 19.34 0.86
CA ILE A 4 -10.02 17.94 0.82
C ILE A 4 -8.79 17.07 0.92
N GLY A 5 -8.81 16.10 1.82
CA GLY A 5 -7.66 15.23 1.99
C GLY A 5 -7.84 14.22 3.08
N ILE A 6 -6.71 13.77 3.60
CA ILE A 6 -6.63 12.76 4.65
C ILE A 6 -6.96 13.46 5.97
N VAL A 7 -7.89 12.89 6.72
CA VAL A 7 -8.30 13.32 8.07
C VAL A 7 -7.67 12.42 9.13
N SER A 8 -7.54 11.13 8.83
CA SER A 8 -6.80 10.18 9.66
C SER A 8 -6.27 9.03 8.81
N TYR A 9 -5.29 8.31 9.37
CA TYR A 9 -4.69 7.16 8.72
C TYR A 9 -4.27 6.11 9.75
N GLY A 10 -4.20 4.86 9.31
CA GLY A 10 -3.71 3.73 10.08
C GLY A 10 -3.09 2.70 9.16
N GLY A 11 -2.36 1.75 9.73
CA GLY A 11 -1.87 0.62 8.98
C GLY A 11 -1.66 -0.60 9.84
N TYR A 12 -1.34 -1.69 9.19
CA TYR A 12 -1.12 -2.97 9.82
C TYR A 12 -0.09 -3.78 9.04
N ILE A 13 0.95 -4.23 9.74
CA ILE A 13 1.90 -5.21 9.24
C ILE A 13 1.83 -6.42 10.20
N PRO A 14 1.64 -7.66 9.70
CA PRO A 14 1.73 -8.86 10.54
C PRO A 14 3.04 -8.91 11.33
N ARG A 15 3.10 -9.67 12.43
CA ARG A 15 4.33 -9.80 13.24
C ARG A 15 5.35 -10.78 12.64
N LEU A 16 4.88 -11.81 11.95
CA LEU A 16 5.77 -12.87 11.46
C LEU A 16 6.62 -12.39 10.28
N ARG A 17 7.89 -12.80 10.26
CA ARG A 17 8.86 -12.48 9.20
C ARG A 17 9.57 -13.73 8.72
N ILE A 18 9.84 -13.81 7.43
CA ILE A 18 10.79 -14.77 6.87
C ILE A 18 11.93 -14.01 6.17
N THR A 19 13.17 -14.44 6.40
CA THR A 19 14.34 -13.79 5.79
C THR A 19 14.56 -14.30 4.37
N ALA A 20 15.17 -13.46 3.53
CA ALA A 20 15.57 -13.88 2.18
C ALA A 20 16.57 -15.05 2.20
N LYS A 21 17.39 -15.16 3.26
CA LYS A 21 18.33 -16.27 3.45
C LYS A 21 17.61 -17.59 3.71
N GLU A 22 16.56 -17.57 4.53
CA GLU A 22 15.75 -18.74 4.84
C GLU A 22 15.03 -19.28 3.59
N ILE A 23 14.51 -18.41 2.73
CA ILE A 23 13.91 -18.84 1.45
C ILE A 23 14.99 -19.39 0.50
N ALA A 24 16.15 -18.72 0.42
CA ALA A 24 17.22 -19.13 -0.48
C ALA A 24 17.83 -20.49 -0.15
N SER A 25 17.94 -20.85 1.14
CA SER A 25 18.50 -22.13 1.56
C SER A 25 17.70 -23.32 1.04
N ILE A 26 16.37 -23.22 1.02
CA ILE A 26 15.47 -24.26 0.53
C ILE A 26 15.63 -24.49 -0.98
N TRP A 27 15.90 -23.43 -1.74
CA TRP A 27 16.03 -23.50 -3.20
C TRP A 27 17.46 -23.65 -3.69
N GLY A 28 18.43 -23.91 -2.79
CA GLY A 28 19.85 -24.04 -3.15
C GLY A 28 20.44 -22.77 -3.76
N LYS A 29 19.91 -21.59 -3.40
CA LYS A 29 20.35 -20.27 -3.89
C LYS A 29 21.22 -19.56 -2.84
N ASP A 30 22.04 -18.64 -3.30
CA ASP A 30 22.84 -17.76 -2.41
C ASP A 30 21.95 -16.66 -1.82
N GLY A 31 21.68 -16.74 -0.52
CA GLY A 31 20.82 -15.80 0.19
C GLY A 31 21.33 -14.36 0.22
N GLU A 32 22.64 -14.14 0.32
CA GLU A 32 23.22 -12.78 0.30
C GLU A 32 23.08 -12.16 -1.09
N ARG A 33 23.34 -12.96 -2.14
CA ARG A 33 23.17 -12.53 -3.52
C ARG A 33 21.71 -12.23 -3.85
N MET A 34 20.77 -13.06 -3.38
CA MET A 34 19.33 -12.83 -3.56
C MET A 34 18.87 -11.57 -2.84
N SER A 35 19.26 -11.41 -1.57
CA SER A 35 18.86 -10.28 -0.75
C SER A 35 19.40 -8.94 -1.29
N SER A 36 20.70 -8.85 -1.56
CA SER A 36 21.32 -7.66 -2.18
C SER A 36 20.88 -7.44 -3.63
N GLY A 37 20.58 -8.53 -4.35
CA GLY A 37 20.05 -8.55 -5.72
C GLY A 37 18.68 -7.88 -5.84
N LEU A 38 17.81 -8.08 -4.85
CA LEU A 38 16.47 -7.49 -4.79
C LEU A 38 16.43 -6.21 -3.94
N GLY A 39 17.38 -6.04 -3.02
CA GLY A 39 17.29 -5.03 -1.96
C GLY A 39 16.20 -5.35 -0.95
N VAL A 40 15.98 -6.64 -0.67
CA VAL A 40 14.97 -7.14 0.28
C VAL A 40 15.64 -8.13 1.22
N TYR A 41 15.57 -7.86 2.52
CA TYR A 41 16.25 -8.64 3.56
C TYR A 41 15.33 -9.65 4.21
N GLU A 42 14.07 -9.26 4.38
CA GLU A 42 13.00 -10.04 4.97
C GLU A 42 11.65 -9.56 4.42
N LYS A 43 10.62 -10.36 4.63
CA LYS A 43 9.25 -10.00 4.28
C LYS A 43 8.28 -10.40 5.39
N SER A 44 7.16 -9.70 5.49
CA SER A 44 6.07 -10.08 6.40
C SER A 44 5.34 -11.32 5.89
N VAL A 45 4.85 -12.11 6.84
CA VAL A 45 4.04 -13.31 6.60
C VAL A 45 2.80 -13.18 7.48
N PRO A 46 1.58 -13.36 6.94
CA PRO A 46 0.39 -13.40 7.76
C PRO A 46 0.37 -14.70 8.59
N SER A 47 -0.17 -14.65 9.80
CA SER A 47 -0.52 -15.86 10.55
C SER A 47 -1.66 -16.63 9.84
N ILE A 48 -1.89 -17.88 10.22
CA ILE A 48 -2.92 -18.75 9.62
C ILE A 48 -4.35 -18.20 9.81
N ASP A 49 -4.55 -17.34 10.80
CA ASP A 49 -5.79 -16.64 11.13
C ASP A 49 -5.83 -15.19 10.62
N GLN A 50 -4.91 -14.83 9.71
CA GLN A 50 -4.81 -13.50 9.13
C GLN A 50 -4.95 -13.54 7.60
N ASP A 51 -5.88 -12.72 7.12
CA ASP A 51 -6.13 -12.48 5.69
C ASP A 51 -6.23 -10.98 5.40
N THR A 52 -6.48 -10.63 4.14
CA THR A 52 -6.70 -9.25 3.70
C THR A 52 -7.82 -8.55 4.47
N ALA A 53 -8.88 -9.25 4.87
CA ALA A 53 -9.97 -8.65 5.64
C ALA A 53 -9.50 -8.25 7.04
N THR A 54 -8.83 -9.14 7.77
CA THR A 54 -8.30 -8.86 9.11
C THR A 54 -7.28 -7.72 9.09
N ILE A 55 -6.39 -7.69 8.09
CA ILE A 55 -5.41 -6.62 7.89
C ILE A 55 -6.13 -5.28 7.63
N SER A 56 -7.18 -5.30 6.80
CA SER A 56 -7.98 -4.11 6.51
C SER A 56 -8.72 -3.60 7.75
N VAL A 57 -9.28 -4.50 8.56
CA VAL A 57 -9.93 -4.16 9.84
C VAL A 57 -8.94 -3.50 10.80
N GLU A 58 -7.76 -4.06 10.98
CA GLU A 58 -6.78 -3.50 11.92
C GLU A 58 -6.24 -2.13 11.45
N ALA A 59 -6.01 -1.96 10.14
CA ALA A 59 -5.64 -0.67 9.59
C ALA A 59 -6.76 0.38 9.77
N ALA A 60 -8.02 0.01 9.53
CA ALA A 60 -9.19 0.88 9.70
C ALA A 60 -9.40 1.27 11.17
N ARG A 61 -9.29 0.32 12.10
CA ARG A 61 -9.34 0.58 13.55
C ARG A 61 -8.21 1.51 13.99
N ALA A 62 -6.99 1.30 13.48
CA ALA A 62 -5.87 2.19 13.75
C ALA A 62 -6.14 3.62 13.28
N ALA A 63 -6.75 3.80 12.09
CA ALA A 63 -7.15 5.11 11.58
C ALA A 63 -8.22 5.76 12.48
N LEU A 64 -9.23 5.01 12.91
CA LEU A 64 -10.27 5.51 13.81
C LEU A 64 -9.74 5.88 15.19
N ARG A 65 -8.86 5.07 15.80
CA ARG A 65 -8.27 5.34 17.13
C ARG A 65 -7.51 6.66 17.22
N ARG A 66 -6.99 7.17 16.10
CA ARG A 66 -6.21 8.40 16.01
C ARG A 66 -7.07 9.67 15.93
N THR A 67 -8.39 9.53 15.80
CA THR A 67 -9.36 10.62 15.67
C THR A 67 -10.59 10.39 16.57
N ASN A 68 -11.48 11.37 16.64
CA ASN A 68 -12.76 11.28 17.38
C ASN A 68 -13.96 11.08 16.44
N ILE A 69 -13.73 10.74 15.18
CA ILE A 69 -14.79 10.47 14.20
C ILE A 69 -15.65 9.30 14.69
N ASN A 70 -16.96 9.50 14.70
CA ASN A 70 -17.91 8.42 14.91
C ASN A 70 -17.85 7.48 13.69
N PRO A 71 -17.64 6.16 13.85
CA PRO A 71 -17.61 5.23 12.72
C PRO A 71 -18.86 5.31 11.82
N LEU A 72 -20.03 5.66 12.38
CA LEU A 72 -21.28 5.85 11.62
C LEU A 72 -21.25 7.08 10.68
N ASP A 73 -20.30 7.99 10.83
CA ASP A 73 -20.09 9.10 9.88
C ASP A 73 -19.28 8.67 8.64
N ILE A 74 -18.78 7.42 8.59
CA ILE A 74 -18.12 6.85 7.40
C ILE A 74 -19.18 6.33 6.44
N GLU A 75 -19.44 7.07 5.37
CA GLU A 75 -20.51 6.78 4.41
C GLU A 75 -20.01 6.05 3.16
N ALA A 76 -18.70 5.76 3.07
CA ALA A 76 -18.14 4.88 2.04
C ALA A 76 -16.92 4.09 2.56
N ILE A 77 -16.84 2.81 2.21
CA ILE A 77 -15.66 1.96 2.43
C ILE A 77 -15.24 1.33 1.10
N PHE A 78 -14.02 1.66 0.68
CA PHE A 78 -13.42 1.17 -0.55
C PHE A 78 -12.11 0.45 -0.26
N ILE A 79 -12.02 -0.82 -0.68
CA ILE A 79 -10.87 -1.68 -0.37
C ILE A 79 -10.23 -2.14 -1.66
N GLY A 80 -8.99 -1.73 -1.90
CA GLY A 80 -8.17 -2.23 -2.97
C GLY A 80 -7.34 -3.44 -2.54
N SER A 81 -7.50 -4.56 -3.24
CA SER A 81 -6.72 -5.77 -3.02
C SER A 81 -6.66 -6.62 -4.30
N GLU A 82 -5.71 -7.53 -4.38
CA GLU A 82 -5.72 -8.67 -5.31
C GLU A 82 -5.87 -10.02 -4.59
N SER A 83 -6.05 -9.98 -3.27
CA SER A 83 -6.19 -11.13 -2.39
C SER A 83 -7.40 -10.97 -1.47
N HIS A 84 -8.52 -10.50 -2.03
CA HIS A 84 -9.83 -10.55 -1.37
C HIS A 84 -10.11 -12.00 -0.91
N PRO A 85 -10.52 -12.23 0.36
CA PRO A 85 -10.70 -13.60 0.87
C PRO A 85 -11.82 -14.37 0.15
N TYR A 86 -12.76 -13.66 -0.46
CA TYR A 86 -13.87 -14.25 -1.22
C TYR A 86 -13.86 -13.72 -2.64
N ALA A 87 -14.11 -14.59 -3.61
CA ALA A 87 -14.32 -14.18 -4.99
C ALA A 87 -15.62 -13.37 -5.19
N VAL A 88 -16.67 -13.70 -4.43
CA VAL A 88 -18.02 -13.08 -4.55
C VAL A 88 -18.62 -12.78 -3.17
N LYS A 89 -17.89 -12.05 -2.33
CA LYS A 89 -18.39 -11.41 -1.09
C LYS A 89 -17.45 -10.26 -0.74
N PRO A 90 -17.91 -8.99 -0.74
CA PRO A 90 -17.00 -7.87 -0.56
C PRO A 90 -16.35 -7.86 0.83
N THR A 91 -15.03 -7.74 0.87
CA THR A 91 -14.23 -7.47 2.05
C THR A 91 -14.75 -6.23 2.79
N GLY A 92 -15.20 -5.21 2.06
CA GLY A 92 -15.75 -3.99 2.66
C GLY A 92 -16.95 -4.22 3.59
N THR A 93 -17.77 -5.26 3.34
CA THR A 93 -18.88 -5.63 4.25
C THR A 93 -18.38 -6.13 5.59
N ILE A 94 -17.26 -6.87 5.60
CA ILE A 94 -16.64 -7.38 6.84
C ILE A 94 -16.05 -6.20 7.62
N VAL A 95 -15.34 -5.30 6.92
CA VAL A 95 -14.71 -4.14 7.55
C VAL A 95 -15.75 -3.19 8.15
N GLY A 96 -16.81 -2.87 7.41
CA GLY A 96 -17.88 -1.99 7.89
C GLY A 96 -18.54 -2.48 9.18
N GLU A 97 -18.89 -3.76 9.24
CA GLU A 97 -19.39 -4.39 10.47
C GLU A 97 -18.35 -4.36 11.59
N ALA A 98 -17.10 -4.74 11.31
CA ALA A 98 -16.05 -4.88 12.32
C ALA A 98 -15.60 -3.55 12.96
N ILE A 99 -15.85 -2.42 12.29
CA ILE A 99 -15.57 -1.07 12.82
C ILE A 99 -16.84 -0.32 13.28
N GLY A 100 -18.03 -0.90 13.08
CA GLY A 100 -19.30 -0.28 13.46
C GLY A 100 -19.74 0.88 12.57
N ALA A 101 -19.36 0.88 11.29
CA ALA A 101 -19.80 1.88 10.32
C ALA A 101 -21.14 1.54 9.64
N THR A 102 -21.63 0.30 9.77
CA THR A 102 -22.91 -0.14 9.20
C THR A 102 -24.11 0.48 9.91
N PRO A 103 -25.25 0.68 9.21
CA PRO A 103 -25.57 0.19 7.86
C PRO A 103 -25.50 1.24 6.73
N ASP A 104 -25.35 2.52 7.03
CA ASP A 104 -25.55 3.62 6.07
C ASP A 104 -24.26 4.00 5.32
N LEU A 105 -23.77 3.10 4.46
CA LEU A 105 -22.55 3.33 3.68
C LEU A 105 -22.53 2.65 2.31
N MET A 106 -21.76 3.23 1.39
CA MET A 106 -21.38 2.62 0.12
C MET A 106 -20.21 1.65 0.33
N ILE A 107 -20.25 0.48 -0.29
CA ILE A 107 -19.17 -0.51 -0.23
C ILE A 107 -18.79 -0.96 -1.63
N ALA A 108 -17.49 -0.95 -1.93
CA ALA A 108 -16.95 -1.57 -3.12
C ALA A 108 -15.53 -2.10 -2.87
N ASP A 109 -15.26 -3.28 -3.40
CA ASP A 109 -13.93 -3.85 -3.48
C ASP A 109 -13.34 -3.51 -4.86
N TYR A 110 -12.11 -3.02 -4.88
CA TYR A 110 -11.41 -2.58 -6.08
C TYR A 110 -10.32 -3.57 -6.46
N GLU A 111 -10.26 -3.89 -7.75
CA GLU A 111 -9.19 -4.69 -8.34
C GLU A 111 -8.50 -3.88 -9.44
N PHE A 112 -7.21 -3.63 -9.25
CA PHE A 112 -6.28 -3.17 -10.30
C PHE A 112 -4.85 -3.45 -9.82
N ALA A 113 -4.53 -4.73 -9.63
CA ALA A 113 -3.24 -5.19 -9.08
C ALA A 113 -2.81 -4.28 -7.89
N CYS A 114 -1.53 -3.96 -7.79
CA CYS A 114 -0.99 -3.13 -6.70
C CYS A 114 -1.45 -1.64 -6.68
N LYS A 115 -2.23 -1.16 -7.66
CA LYS A 115 -2.78 0.21 -7.70
C LYS A 115 -4.15 0.31 -7.03
N ALA A 116 -4.80 -0.81 -6.75
CA ALA A 116 -6.19 -0.82 -6.29
C ALA A 116 -6.45 0.08 -5.07
N GLY A 117 -5.53 0.10 -4.09
CA GLY A 117 -5.64 0.94 -2.90
C GLY A 117 -5.62 2.44 -3.20
N THR A 118 -4.85 2.90 -4.19
CA THR A 118 -4.86 4.32 -4.57
C THR A 118 -6.08 4.70 -5.39
N ALA A 119 -6.66 3.76 -6.16
CA ALA A 119 -7.94 3.99 -6.81
C ALA A 119 -9.06 4.21 -5.78
N ALA A 120 -9.05 3.48 -4.65
CA ALA A 120 -9.96 3.71 -3.55
C ALA A 120 -9.84 5.15 -2.99
N ILE A 121 -8.61 5.66 -2.79
CA ILE A 121 -8.39 7.04 -2.34
C ILE A 121 -8.99 8.06 -3.33
N GLN A 122 -8.70 7.91 -4.64
CA GLN A 122 -9.23 8.83 -5.65
C GLN A 122 -10.76 8.88 -5.66
N ASN A 123 -11.41 7.73 -5.49
CA ASN A 123 -12.88 7.65 -5.45
C ASN A 123 -13.44 8.28 -4.16
N CYS A 124 -12.82 8.06 -2.99
CA CYS A 124 -13.21 8.77 -1.77
C CYS A 124 -13.07 10.29 -1.91
N VAL A 125 -11.95 10.77 -2.47
CA VAL A 125 -11.74 12.21 -2.74
C VAL A 125 -12.84 12.76 -3.66
N ALA A 126 -13.19 12.02 -4.72
CA ALA A 126 -14.22 12.44 -5.66
C ALA A 126 -15.61 12.55 -5.00
N LEU A 127 -16.00 11.57 -4.18
CA LEU A 127 -17.30 11.56 -3.49
C LEU A 127 -17.39 12.67 -2.43
N VAL A 128 -16.34 12.87 -1.64
CA VAL A 128 -16.26 13.98 -0.66
C VAL A 128 -16.34 15.32 -1.38
N LYS A 129 -15.59 15.49 -2.48
CA LYS A 129 -15.59 16.72 -3.27
C LYS A 129 -16.94 17.03 -3.90
N ALA A 130 -17.67 16.01 -4.34
CA ALA A 130 -19.01 16.15 -4.88
C ALA A 130 -20.08 16.41 -3.79
N GLY A 131 -19.73 16.25 -2.52
CA GLY A 131 -20.67 16.40 -1.41
C GLY A 131 -21.64 15.23 -1.24
N TYR A 132 -21.33 14.07 -1.82
CA TYR A 132 -22.14 12.85 -1.64
C TYR A 132 -21.88 12.15 -0.31
N ILE A 133 -20.68 12.33 0.25
CA ILE A 133 -20.29 11.79 1.55
C ILE A 133 -19.48 12.83 2.35
N ARG A 134 -19.52 12.74 3.67
CA ARG A 134 -18.71 13.50 4.62
C ARG A 134 -17.34 12.86 4.82
N TYR A 135 -17.31 11.55 5.08
CA TYR A 135 -16.08 10.77 5.20
C TYR A 135 -16.13 9.49 4.37
N GLY A 136 -15.02 9.18 3.70
CA GLY A 136 -14.80 7.91 3.00
C GLY A 136 -13.54 7.21 3.51
N LEU A 137 -13.62 5.91 3.76
CA LEU A 137 -12.50 5.07 4.17
C LEU A 137 -11.92 4.33 2.95
N ALA A 138 -10.70 4.69 2.56
CA ALA A 138 -9.95 4.01 1.51
C ALA A 138 -8.89 3.10 2.12
N ILE A 139 -8.84 1.84 1.69
CA ILE A 139 -7.90 0.83 2.20
C ILE A 139 -7.16 0.21 1.02
N GLY A 140 -5.85 0.02 1.16
CA GLY A 140 -5.08 -0.89 0.32
C GLY A 140 -4.40 -1.94 1.20
N ALA A 141 -4.70 -3.20 0.94
CA ALA A 141 -4.18 -4.32 1.72
C ALA A 141 -4.06 -5.58 0.87
N ASP A 142 -3.07 -6.40 1.15
CA ASP A 142 -2.92 -7.71 0.53
C ASP A 142 -2.25 -8.71 1.47
N THR A 143 -2.58 -9.98 1.28
CA THR A 143 -1.75 -11.13 1.63
C THR A 143 -1.22 -11.75 0.34
N ALA A 144 -0.18 -11.14 -0.22
CA ALA A 144 0.28 -11.46 -1.56
C ALA A 144 0.86 -12.86 -1.68
N GLN A 145 0.63 -13.50 -2.83
CA GLN A 145 1.03 -14.87 -3.11
C GLN A 145 2.07 -14.93 -4.22
N ALA A 146 3.03 -15.84 -4.08
CA ALA A 146 4.05 -16.11 -5.09
C ALA A 146 4.26 -17.61 -5.22
N ALA A 147 4.59 -18.06 -6.44
CA ALA A 147 4.91 -19.45 -6.67
C ALA A 147 6.19 -19.84 -5.91
N PRO A 148 6.22 -21.00 -5.23
CA PRO A 148 7.43 -21.49 -4.57
C PRO A 148 8.60 -21.59 -5.56
N GLY A 149 9.77 -21.07 -5.19
CA GLY A 149 10.98 -21.08 -6.01
C GLY A 149 11.11 -19.92 -7.00
N ASP A 150 10.04 -19.15 -7.21
CA ASP A 150 10.06 -17.93 -8.02
C ASP A 150 10.74 -16.75 -7.29
N ALA A 151 11.23 -15.76 -8.05
CA ALA A 151 11.84 -14.56 -7.47
C ALA A 151 10.85 -13.72 -6.65
N LEU A 152 9.55 -13.77 -6.97
CA LEU A 152 8.51 -13.10 -6.20
C LEU A 152 8.33 -13.69 -4.80
N GLU A 153 8.74 -14.93 -4.55
CA GLU A 153 8.66 -15.53 -3.23
C GLU A 153 9.48 -14.74 -2.19
N TYR A 154 10.53 -14.05 -2.62
CA TYR A 154 11.35 -13.22 -1.73
C TYR A 154 10.71 -11.88 -1.38
N THR A 155 9.69 -11.44 -2.13
CA THR A 155 9.10 -10.11 -1.97
C THR A 155 7.60 -10.15 -1.66
N ALA A 156 6.82 -11.12 -2.13
CA ALA A 156 5.38 -11.18 -1.88
C ALA A 156 5.07 -11.32 -0.38
N ALA A 157 4.42 -10.30 0.17
CA ALA A 157 4.27 -10.11 1.60
C ALA A 157 2.84 -9.68 1.97
N ALA A 158 2.59 -9.51 3.27
CA ALA A 158 1.29 -9.14 3.80
C ALA A 158 1.30 -7.81 4.56
N GLY A 159 0.27 -7.00 4.38
CA GLY A 159 0.08 -5.76 5.11
C GLY A 159 -0.80 -4.76 4.37
N GLY A 160 -1.14 -3.67 5.03
CA GLY A 160 -2.02 -2.67 4.45
C GLY A 160 -2.09 -1.37 5.25
N ALA A 161 -2.72 -0.38 4.64
CA ALA A 161 -2.99 0.91 5.27
C ALA A 161 -4.37 1.44 4.86
N ALA A 162 -4.96 2.21 5.76
CA ALA A 162 -6.29 2.78 5.65
C ALA A 162 -6.23 4.29 5.86
N PHE A 163 -7.03 5.03 5.09
CA PHE A 163 -7.08 6.49 5.10
C PHE A 163 -8.54 6.94 5.13
N ILE A 164 -8.88 7.75 6.13
CA ILE A 164 -10.16 8.45 6.19
C ILE A 164 -10.00 9.75 5.42
N ILE A 165 -10.77 9.91 4.36
CA ILE A 165 -10.79 11.08 3.48
C ILE A 165 -11.99 11.95 3.83
N GLY A 166 -11.79 13.26 3.92
CA GLY A 166 -12.83 14.22 4.27
C GLY A 166 -12.41 15.66 4.00
N LYS A 167 -13.21 16.61 4.50
CA LYS A 167 -12.97 18.06 4.40
C LYS A 167 -12.86 18.78 5.74
N GLU A 168 -13.15 18.07 6.84
CA GLU A 168 -13.07 18.56 8.21
C GLU A 168 -11.81 18.01 8.87
N ASP A 169 -11.09 18.86 9.61
CA ASP A 169 -9.84 18.51 10.31
C ASP A 169 -8.81 17.78 9.43
N VAL A 170 -8.75 18.13 8.15
CA VAL A 170 -7.81 17.54 7.18
C VAL A 170 -6.38 17.72 7.69
N ILE A 171 -5.68 16.61 7.94
CA ILE A 171 -4.29 16.54 8.39
C ILE A 171 -3.30 16.62 7.24
N ALA A 172 -3.73 16.26 6.04
CA ALA A 172 -2.93 16.34 4.82
C ALA A 172 -3.84 16.54 3.60
N SER A 173 -3.77 17.73 3.00
CA SER A 173 -4.57 18.12 1.83
C SER A 173 -4.06 17.42 0.57
N ILE A 174 -4.97 16.83 -0.21
CA ILE A 174 -4.63 16.24 -1.51
C ILE A 174 -4.82 17.33 -2.58
N ASN A 175 -3.71 17.97 -2.96
CA ASN A 175 -3.69 19.11 -3.86
C ASN A 175 -4.10 18.70 -5.29
N TYR A 176 -3.45 17.64 -5.78
CA TYR A 176 -3.66 17.13 -7.13
C TYR A 176 -3.57 15.61 -7.14
N THR A 177 -4.35 15.01 -8.05
CA THR A 177 -4.15 13.63 -8.47
C THR A 177 -4.10 13.54 -10.00
N TYR A 178 -3.37 12.56 -10.49
CA TYR A 178 -3.16 12.27 -11.91
C TYR A 178 -3.02 10.76 -12.09
N SER A 179 -3.55 10.21 -13.19
CA SER A 179 -3.43 8.78 -13.50
C SER A 179 -2.91 8.57 -14.91
N TYR A 180 -2.11 7.54 -15.10
CA TYR A 180 -1.64 7.07 -16.42
C TYR A 180 -1.87 5.57 -16.52
N ALA A 181 -2.59 5.10 -17.54
CA ALA A 181 -2.92 3.69 -17.71
C ALA A 181 -2.89 3.27 -19.19
N THR A 182 -2.46 2.03 -19.45
CA THR A 182 -2.51 1.39 -20.77
C THR A 182 -2.79 -0.11 -20.60
N ASP A 183 -3.17 -0.81 -21.66
CA ASP A 183 -3.17 -2.28 -21.65
C ASP A 183 -1.73 -2.79 -21.83
N THR A 184 -1.17 -3.40 -20.80
CA THR A 184 0.20 -3.95 -20.77
C THR A 184 0.20 -5.28 -20.01
N PRO A 185 0.40 -6.42 -20.68
CA PRO A 185 0.33 -7.74 -20.06
C PRO A 185 1.66 -8.10 -19.38
N ASP A 186 2.01 -7.40 -18.30
CA ASP A 186 3.28 -7.59 -17.59
C ASP A 186 3.21 -8.60 -16.44
N PHE A 187 2.12 -8.56 -15.67
CA PHE A 187 1.83 -9.49 -14.58
C PHE A 187 0.32 -9.66 -14.46
N TRP A 188 -0.13 -10.90 -14.25
CA TRP A 188 -1.55 -11.24 -14.15
C TRP A 188 -1.74 -12.53 -13.37
N ARG A 189 -2.94 -12.72 -12.82
CA ARG A 189 -3.40 -14.01 -12.30
C ARG A 189 -4.73 -14.35 -12.96
N ARG A 190 -4.80 -15.50 -13.64
CA ARG A 190 -6.08 -16.00 -14.17
C ARG A 190 -6.95 -16.45 -13.00
N ALA A 191 -8.26 -16.40 -13.17
CA ALA A 191 -9.21 -17.01 -12.22
C ALA A 191 -8.78 -18.45 -11.90
N GLU A 192 -9.01 -18.86 -10.64
CA GLU A 192 -8.69 -20.20 -10.10
C GLU A 192 -7.19 -20.57 -10.06
N ARG A 193 -6.29 -19.74 -10.58
CA ARG A 193 -4.85 -19.97 -10.41
C ARG A 193 -4.41 -19.44 -9.05
N LYS A 194 -3.77 -20.29 -8.25
CA LYS A 194 -3.19 -19.91 -6.96
C LYS A 194 -2.10 -18.83 -7.09
N TYR A 195 -1.24 -18.96 -8.10
CA TYR A 195 -0.11 -18.05 -8.29
C TYR A 195 -0.22 -17.24 -9.58
N PRO A 196 0.30 -16.00 -9.58
CA PRO A 196 0.35 -15.16 -10.77
C PRO A 196 1.38 -15.66 -11.79
N SER A 197 1.32 -15.10 -13.00
CA SER A 197 2.30 -15.22 -14.08
C SER A 197 2.82 -13.83 -14.45
N HIS A 198 4.05 -13.77 -14.99
CA HIS A 198 4.66 -12.50 -15.35
C HIS A 198 5.60 -12.59 -16.55
N GLY A 199 5.78 -11.47 -17.25
CA GLY A 199 6.72 -11.29 -18.36
C GLY A 199 8.19 -11.12 -17.94
N GLY A 200 8.55 -11.38 -16.68
CA GLY A 200 9.93 -11.32 -16.18
C GLY A 200 10.52 -9.92 -16.35
N ARG A 201 11.55 -9.76 -17.19
CA ARG A 201 12.15 -8.43 -17.46
C ARG A 201 11.17 -7.42 -18.05
N PHE A 202 10.09 -7.87 -18.68
CA PHE A 202 9.04 -7.00 -19.22
C PHE A 202 8.30 -6.22 -18.13
N THR A 203 8.27 -6.70 -16.88
CA THR A 203 7.66 -5.93 -15.76
C THR A 203 8.43 -4.66 -15.41
N GLY A 204 9.70 -4.55 -15.84
CA GLY A 204 10.56 -3.40 -15.59
C GLY A 204 10.27 -2.21 -16.51
N THR A 205 11.10 -2.05 -17.56
CA THR A 205 11.11 -0.84 -18.39
C THR A 205 9.78 -0.56 -19.11
N PRO A 206 9.18 -1.51 -19.86
CA PRO A 206 7.99 -1.21 -20.65
C PRO A 206 6.71 -1.11 -19.81
N ALA A 207 6.72 -1.60 -18.57
CA ALA A 207 5.59 -1.59 -17.65
C ALA A 207 5.84 -0.61 -16.48
N TYR A 208 6.43 -1.05 -15.37
CA TYR A 208 6.63 -0.23 -14.16
C TYR A 208 7.27 1.15 -14.43
N PHE A 209 8.43 1.20 -15.10
CA PHE A 209 9.14 2.47 -15.28
C PHE A 209 8.43 3.40 -16.25
N LYS A 210 7.82 2.88 -17.33
CA LYS A 210 7.00 3.67 -18.25
C LYS A 210 5.85 4.34 -17.49
N HIS A 211 5.04 3.57 -16.77
CA HIS A 211 3.82 4.08 -16.15
C HIS A 211 4.11 5.03 -14.98
N ILE A 212 5.04 4.68 -14.09
CA ILE A 212 5.41 5.60 -12.98
C ILE A 212 6.00 6.89 -13.52
N THR A 213 6.93 6.84 -14.49
CA THR A 213 7.56 8.09 -14.96
C THR A 213 6.59 8.96 -15.75
N SER A 214 5.69 8.37 -16.55
CA SER A 214 4.61 9.12 -17.22
C SER A 214 3.64 9.75 -16.24
N CYS A 215 3.20 9.00 -15.23
CA CYS A 215 2.31 9.50 -14.18
C CYS A 215 2.99 10.62 -13.36
N ALA A 216 4.23 10.41 -12.95
CA ALA A 216 4.99 11.37 -12.16
C ALA A 216 5.19 12.69 -12.91
N LYS A 217 5.59 12.63 -14.18
CA LYS A 217 5.77 13.83 -15.01
C LYS A 217 4.47 14.58 -15.20
N GLY A 218 3.37 13.88 -15.51
CA GLY A 218 2.05 14.49 -15.65
C GLY A 218 1.55 15.13 -14.35
N LEU A 219 1.82 14.52 -13.19
CA LEU A 219 1.50 15.11 -11.90
C LEU A 219 2.34 16.36 -11.60
N LEU A 220 3.67 16.30 -11.81
CA LEU A 220 4.57 17.45 -11.59
C LEU A 220 4.18 18.64 -12.48
N GLU A 221 3.86 18.38 -13.75
CA GLU A 221 3.38 19.39 -14.70
C GLU A 221 2.04 19.99 -14.22
N LYS A 222 1.08 19.14 -13.86
CA LYS A 222 -0.24 19.58 -13.36
C LYS A 222 -0.14 20.42 -12.08
N ALA A 223 0.78 20.06 -11.19
CA ALA A 223 1.04 20.79 -9.95
C ALA A 223 1.92 22.04 -10.15
N GLY A 224 2.58 22.18 -11.32
CA GLY A 224 3.56 23.25 -11.56
C GLY A 224 4.79 23.15 -10.65
N THR A 225 5.24 21.93 -10.34
CA THR A 225 6.29 21.64 -9.34
C THR A 225 7.46 20.86 -9.93
N LYS A 226 8.53 20.77 -9.16
CA LYS A 226 9.72 19.96 -9.42
C LYS A 226 9.99 19.02 -8.24
N PRO A 227 10.80 17.96 -8.43
CA PRO A 227 11.15 17.03 -7.36
C PRO A 227 11.70 17.70 -6.10
N GLU A 228 12.42 18.82 -6.23
CA GLU A 228 13.01 19.53 -5.09
C GLU A 228 11.98 20.27 -4.22
N ASP A 229 10.75 20.44 -4.71
CA ASP A 229 9.65 21.10 -3.98
C ASP A 229 8.94 20.15 -2.99
N TYR A 230 9.38 18.90 -2.89
CA TYR A 230 8.77 17.87 -2.04
C TYR A 230 9.75 17.42 -0.95
N ASP A 231 9.27 17.28 0.28
CA ASP A 231 10.06 16.76 1.40
C ASP A 231 10.16 15.24 1.37
N TYR A 232 9.10 14.58 0.89
CA TYR A 232 9.04 13.12 0.79
C TYR A 232 8.56 12.67 -0.59
N ALA A 233 9.05 11.52 -1.03
CA ALA A 233 8.60 10.86 -2.25
C ALA A 233 8.40 9.36 -2.02
N ILE A 234 7.28 8.83 -2.50
CA ILE A 234 6.88 7.43 -2.36
C ILE A 234 6.57 6.88 -3.74
N PHE A 235 7.24 5.80 -4.11
CA PHE A 235 6.97 5.07 -5.34
C PHE A 235 6.52 3.66 -5.00
N HIS A 236 5.69 3.03 -5.84
CA HIS A 236 5.40 1.60 -5.68
C HIS A 236 6.71 0.80 -5.58
N GLN A 237 6.75 -0.14 -4.66
CA GLN A 237 7.99 -0.76 -4.20
C GLN A 237 7.92 -2.29 -4.32
N PRO A 238 8.00 -2.86 -5.54
CA PRO A 238 7.96 -4.30 -5.74
C PRO A 238 9.24 -5.01 -5.25
N ASN A 239 10.32 -4.24 -5.10
CA ASN A 239 11.61 -4.61 -4.52
C ASN A 239 12.35 -3.33 -4.10
N GLY A 240 13.49 -3.43 -3.41
CA GLY A 240 14.24 -2.26 -2.92
C GLY A 240 14.99 -1.45 -3.98
N LYS A 241 15.05 -1.91 -5.24
CA LYS A 241 15.83 -1.25 -6.32
C LYS A 241 14.98 -0.37 -7.23
N PHE A 242 13.78 -0.82 -7.58
CA PHE A 242 12.88 -0.13 -8.50
C PHE A 242 12.50 1.29 -8.04
N PRO A 243 12.02 1.51 -6.81
CA PRO A 243 11.69 2.84 -6.30
C PRO A 243 12.92 3.76 -6.27
N LYS A 244 14.10 3.25 -5.87
CA LYS A 244 15.35 4.02 -5.90
C LYS A 244 15.75 4.43 -7.32
N LYS A 245 15.58 3.52 -8.29
CA LYS A 245 15.91 3.79 -9.69
C LYS A 245 14.96 4.83 -10.28
N VAL A 246 13.66 4.74 -10.03
CA VAL A 246 12.69 5.71 -10.58
C VAL A 246 12.80 7.07 -9.91
N ALA A 247 13.07 7.13 -8.60
CA ALA A 247 13.40 8.36 -7.90
C ALA A 247 14.57 9.09 -8.57
N LYS A 248 15.68 8.38 -8.84
CA LYS A 248 16.84 8.92 -9.55
C LYS A 248 16.52 9.40 -10.97
N ILE A 249 15.68 8.66 -11.71
CA ILE A 249 15.26 9.07 -13.07
C ILE A 249 14.47 10.38 -13.03
N LEU A 250 13.64 10.56 -12.00
CA LEU A 250 12.75 11.70 -11.85
C LEU A 250 13.43 12.92 -11.20
N GLY A 251 14.56 12.74 -10.52
CA GLY A 251 15.30 13.81 -9.84
C GLY A 251 15.15 13.85 -8.32
N PHE A 252 14.46 12.87 -7.71
CA PHE A 252 14.36 12.76 -6.26
C PHE A 252 15.64 12.16 -5.66
N THR A 253 15.99 12.66 -4.46
CA THR A 253 17.12 12.22 -3.65
C THR A 253 16.80 10.96 -2.86
N SER A 254 17.84 10.30 -2.34
CA SER A 254 17.68 9.14 -1.46
C SER A 254 17.01 9.48 -0.14
N GLU A 255 17.22 10.68 0.40
CA GLU A 255 16.61 11.09 1.68
C GLU A 255 15.10 11.29 1.53
N GLN A 256 14.64 11.91 0.43
CA GLN A 256 13.19 12.09 0.16
C GLN A 256 12.43 10.76 0.12
N ILE A 257 13.05 9.68 -0.38
CA ILE A 257 12.39 8.36 -0.48
C ILE A 257 12.59 7.45 0.73
N LYS A 258 13.51 7.80 1.63
CA LYS A 258 13.99 6.91 2.68
C LYS A 258 12.88 6.48 3.64
N GLN A 259 12.06 7.43 4.07
CA GLN A 259 11.00 7.18 5.05
C GLN A 259 9.88 6.30 4.49
N GLY A 260 9.54 6.44 3.20
CA GLY A 260 8.49 5.66 2.54
C GLY A 260 8.95 4.31 2.00
N LEU A 261 10.24 4.02 1.98
CA LEU A 261 10.82 2.80 1.42
C LEU A 261 10.88 1.68 2.47
N LEU A 262 9.79 0.90 2.57
CA LEU A 262 9.63 -0.15 3.57
C LEU A 262 9.88 -1.56 3.02
N VAL A 263 9.78 -1.77 1.70
CA VAL A 263 9.96 -3.07 1.05
C VAL A 263 11.22 -3.84 1.46
N PRO A 264 12.36 -3.21 1.83
CA PRO A 264 13.51 -3.98 2.30
C PRO A 264 13.26 -4.79 3.58
N PHE A 265 12.29 -4.37 4.40
CA PHE A 265 12.01 -4.89 5.75
C PHE A 265 10.64 -5.54 5.89
N ILE A 266 9.72 -5.29 4.97
CA ILE A 266 8.38 -5.92 5.02
C ILE A 266 8.03 -6.64 3.73
N GLY A 267 8.81 -6.51 2.66
CA GLY A 267 8.44 -7.01 1.34
C GLY A 267 7.37 -6.16 0.65
N ASN A 268 6.89 -6.63 -0.49
CA ASN A 268 5.88 -5.97 -1.29
C ASN A 268 4.49 -6.41 -0.81
N THR A 269 3.75 -5.48 -0.21
CA THR A 269 2.35 -5.64 0.23
C THR A 269 1.35 -5.22 -0.85
N TYR A 270 1.76 -5.24 -2.11
CA TYR A 270 0.93 -5.03 -3.30
C TYR A 270 0.06 -3.77 -3.22
N SER A 271 -1.26 -3.87 -3.08
CA SER A 271 -2.18 -2.72 -3.00
C SER A 271 -1.93 -1.86 -1.77
N GLY A 272 -1.33 -2.43 -0.72
CA GLY A 272 -0.84 -1.71 0.45
C GLY A 272 0.55 -1.07 0.27
N SER A 273 1.32 -1.43 -0.77
CA SER A 273 2.77 -1.17 -0.87
C SER A 273 3.16 0.31 -0.87
N SER A 274 2.49 1.14 -1.67
CA SER A 274 2.70 2.59 -1.63
C SER A 274 2.05 3.23 -0.40
N LEU A 275 0.97 2.62 0.10
CA LEU A 275 0.15 3.18 1.17
C LEU A 275 0.76 3.00 2.56
N VAL A 276 1.43 1.87 2.84
CA VAL A 276 2.24 1.71 4.05
C VAL A 276 3.43 2.68 4.06
N GLY A 277 3.97 2.98 2.88
CA GLY A 277 4.97 4.05 2.71
C GLY A 277 4.41 5.43 3.07
N LEU A 278 3.19 5.75 2.64
CA LEU A 278 2.50 6.99 3.02
C LEU A 278 2.22 7.07 4.52
N ALA A 279 1.74 5.98 5.12
CA ALA A 279 1.53 5.92 6.56
C ALA A 279 2.83 6.14 7.34
N SER A 280 3.94 5.52 6.91
CA SER A 280 5.27 5.73 7.50
C SER A 280 5.77 7.18 7.39
N VAL A 281 5.48 7.86 6.28
CA VAL A 281 5.79 9.29 6.14
C VAL A 281 4.92 10.13 7.09
N LEU A 282 3.62 9.88 7.15
CA LEU A 282 2.71 10.61 8.03
C LEU A 282 2.98 10.39 9.53
N ASP A 283 3.61 9.27 9.91
CA ASP A 283 4.04 9.01 11.29
C ASP A 283 5.08 10.05 11.75
N VAL A 284 5.86 10.64 10.83
CA VAL A 284 6.96 11.59 11.15
C VAL A 284 6.80 12.99 10.54
N ALA A 285 5.91 13.15 9.57
CA ALA A 285 5.72 14.41 8.85
C ALA A 285 5.26 15.56 9.77
N LYS A 286 5.58 16.78 9.36
CA LYS A 286 5.30 18.03 10.06
C LYS A 286 4.40 18.94 9.22
N PRO A 287 3.70 19.90 9.83
CA PRO A 287 2.95 20.90 9.07
C PRO A 287 3.82 21.59 8.02
N GLY A 288 3.29 21.71 6.80
CA GLY A 288 4.00 22.28 5.65
C GLY A 288 4.77 21.26 4.81
N ASP A 289 5.08 20.08 5.33
CA ASP A 289 5.77 19.04 4.55
C ASP A 289 4.93 18.66 3.32
N ARG A 290 5.57 18.58 2.15
CA ARG A 290 4.93 18.18 0.89
C ARG A 290 5.37 16.78 0.47
N ILE A 291 4.40 15.93 0.14
CA ILE A 291 4.58 14.50 -0.12
C ILE A 291 4.17 14.20 -1.56
N PHE A 292 5.09 13.59 -2.31
CA PHE A 292 4.85 13.07 -3.65
C PHE A 292 4.60 11.56 -3.57
N LEU A 293 3.48 11.06 -4.07
CA LEU A 293 3.23 9.61 -4.15
C LEU A 293 2.89 9.21 -5.57
N VAL A 294 3.51 8.15 -6.09
CA VAL A 294 3.10 7.50 -7.34
C VAL A 294 3.04 5.98 -7.15
N SER A 295 1.84 5.41 -7.22
CA SER A 295 1.62 3.97 -7.20
C SER A 295 1.82 3.35 -8.58
N TYR A 296 1.78 2.03 -8.64
CA TYR A 296 1.78 1.26 -9.88
C TYR A 296 1.00 -0.02 -9.64
N GLY A 297 0.22 -0.44 -10.63
CA GLY A 297 -0.43 -1.74 -10.70
C GLY A 297 -0.21 -2.30 -12.10
N SER A 298 0.17 -3.58 -12.18
CA SER A 298 0.32 -4.30 -13.44
C SER A 298 -1.02 -4.41 -14.19
N GLY A 299 -0.93 -4.58 -15.52
CA GLY A 299 -2.08 -4.61 -16.43
C GLY A 299 -2.25 -3.45 -17.42
N ALA A 300 -1.79 -2.20 -17.27
CA ALA A 300 -1.03 -1.56 -16.20
C ALA A 300 -1.43 -0.07 -16.02
N GLY A 301 -1.21 0.47 -14.83
CA GLY A 301 -1.48 1.88 -14.55
C GLY A 301 -0.79 2.40 -13.28
N SER A 302 -0.79 3.71 -13.13
CA SER A 302 -0.23 4.44 -11.98
C SER A 302 -1.19 5.55 -11.54
N ASP A 303 -1.31 5.76 -10.23
CA ASP A 303 -1.94 6.94 -9.64
C ASP A 303 -0.90 7.78 -8.92
N GLY A 304 -0.93 9.08 -9.18
CA GLY A 304 -0.09 10.09 -8.55
C GLY A 304 -0.89 10.97 -7.60
N PHE A 305 -0.27 11.39 -6.50
CA PHE A 305 -0.81 12.33 -5.53
C PHE A 305 0.26 13.35 -5.12
N ASP A 306 -0.14 14.62 -5.13
CA ASP A 306 0.58 15.73 -4.52
C ASP A 306 -0.19 16.11 -3.25
N ILE A 307 0.47 15.99 -2.10
CA ILE A 307 -0.15 16.09 -0.79
C ILE A 307 0.63 17.11 0.05
N THR A 308 -0.06 18.02 0.74
CA THR A 308 0.56 18.94 1.71
C THR A 308 0.03 18.68 3.11
N VAL A 309 0.94 18.46 4.06
CA VAL A 309 0.58 18.26 5.48
C VAL A 309 0.15 19.58 6.11
N THR A 310 -0.97 19.56 6.84
CA THR A 310 -1.55 20.75 7.48
C THR A 310 -1.19 20.83 8.96
N ASP A 311 -1.54 21.94 9.62
CA ASP A 311 -1.38 22.08 11.07
C ASP A 311 -2.23 21.08 11.88
N ASN A 312 -3.32 20.55 11.31
CA ASN A 312 -4.19 19.60 12.02
C ASN A 312 -3.49 18.27 12.31
N ILE A 313 -2.39 17.95 11.60
CA ILE A 313 -1.59 16.77 11.90
C ILE A 313 -1.11 16.75 13.37
N MET A 314 -0.94 17.93 13.99
CA MET A 314 -0.53 18.08 15.39
C MET A 314 -1.64 17.76 16.38
N LYS A 315 -2.91 17.73 15.93
CA LYS A 315 -4.07 17.35 16.74
C LYS A 315 -4.38 15.87 16.68
N LEU A 316 -3.73 15.13 15.76
CA LEU A 316 -3.96 13.71 15.58
C LEU A 316 -3.38 12.94 16.78
N ASN A 317 -4.16 12.03 17.36
CA ASN A 317 -3.72 11.21 18.48
C ASN A 317 -2.82 10.06 17.99
N ARG A 318 -1.65 10.36 17.41
CA ARG A 318 -0.76 9.38 16.75
C ARG A 318 -0.46 8.18 17.64
N GLU A 319 -0.27 8.40 18.94
CA GLU A 319 0.07 7.38 19.95
C GLU A 319 -1.04 6.35 20.21
N ASN A 320 -2.30 6.63 19.84
CA ASN A 320 -3.42 5.70 20.04
C ASN A 320 -3.40 4.50 19.08
N ALA A 321 -2.49 4.47 18.12
CA ALA A 321 -2.24 3.30 17.29
C ALA A 321 -0.76 3.21 16.89
N PRO A 322 -0.19 2.00 16.81
CA PRO A 322 1.21 1.81 16.46
C PRO A 322 1.59 2.48 15.14
N SER A 323 2.77 3.10 15.10
CA SER A 323 3.43 3.55 13.88
C SER A 323 3.89 2.37 13.02
N MET A 324 4.18 2.63 11.74
CA MET A 324 4.76 1.62 10.85
C MET A 324 6.09 1.11 11.41
N LYS A 325 6.92 2.00 11.98
CA LYS A 325 8.20 1.63 12.57
C LYS A 325 8.04 0.65 13.74
N GLU A 326 7.12 0.94 14.66
CA GLU A 326 6.86 0.05 15.80
C GLU A 326 6.40 -1.34 15.36
N MET A 327 5.54 -1.43 14.34
CA MET A 327 5.11 -2.73 13.79
C MET A 327 6.19 -3.46 13.00
N ILE A 328 7.14 -2.75 12.39
CA ILE A 328 8.30 -3.35 11.72
C ILE A 328 9.27 -3.91 12.77
N ASP A 329 9.45 -3.20 13.88
CA ASP A 329 10.35 -3.58 14.97
C ASP A 329 9.76 -4.71 15.84
N ASP A 330 8.44 -4.75 16.03
CA ASP A 330 7.73 -5.85 16.70
C ASP A 330 7.52 -7.06 15.76
N LYS A 331 8.60 -7.81 15.55
CA LYS A 331 8.62 -8.96 14.64
C LYS A 331 9.12 -10.25 15.27
N GLU A 332 8.64 -11.36 14.71
CA GLU A 332 9.07 -12.72 15.06
C GLU A 332 9.48 -13.47 13.78
N TYR A 333 10.69 -14.02 13.76
CA TYR A 333 11.15 -14.79 12.59
C TYR A 333 10.62 -16.22 12.61
N ILE A 334 10.23 -16.70 11.43
CA ILE A 334 9.78 -18.08 11.21
C ILE A 334 10.68 -18.80 10.20
N SER A 335 10.73 -20.13 10.29
CA SER A 335 11.40 -20.98 9.31
C SER A 335 10.56 -21.15 8.03
N TYR A 336 11.18 -21.63 6.96
CA TYR A 336 10.46 -21.94 5.74
C TYR A 336 9.37 -23.00 5.94
N GLY A 337 9.59 -23.98 6.84
CA GLY A 337 8.57 -25.00 7.14
C GLY A 337 7.29 -24.41 7.75
N ILE A 338 7.42 -23.41 8.64
CA ILE A 338 6.26 -22.69 9.19
C ILE A 338 5.64 -21.79 8.14
N TYR A 339 6.45 -21.07 7.35
CA TYR A 339 5.97 -20.25 6.23
C TYR A 339 5.16 -21.09 5.23
N ALA A 340 5.69 -22.24 4.82
CA ALA A 340 5.04 -23.16 3.90
C ALA A 340 3.73 -23.73 4.47
N LYS A 341 3.67 -23.98 5.78
CA LYS A 341 2.45 -24.38 6.47
C LYS A 341 1.39 -23.28 6.49
N TYR A 342 1.78 -22.02 6.75
CA TYR A 342 0.84 -20.89 6.85
C TYR A 342 0.39 -20.31 5.52
N THR A 343 1.13 -20.59 4.44
CA THR A 343 0.78 -20.16 3.07
C THR A 343 0.24 -21.30 2.21
N ASP A 344 -0.23 -22.37 2.88
CA ASP A 344 -0.81 -23.57 2.29
C ASP A 344 0.03 -24.21 1.18
N LEU A 345 1.36 -24.19 1.31
CA LEU A 345 2.25 -24.87 0.37
C LEU A 345 2.37 -26.38 0.63
N LEU A 346 1.99 -26.82 1.82
CA LEU A 346 2.11 -28.22 2.25
C LEU A 346 0.82 -29.04 2.10
N TYR A 347 -0.30 -28.38 1.80
CA TYR A 347 -1.58 -29.06 1.58
C TYR A 347 -1.71 -29.47 0.11
N TRP A 348 -2.12 -30.72 -0.11
CA TRP A 348 -2.50 -31.23 -1.42
C TRP A 348 -3.98 -30.90 -1.63
N GLU A 349 -4.28 -30.11 -2.67
CA GLU A 349 -5.63 -30.00 -3.24
C GLU A 349 -5.77 -30.89 -4.48
#